data_AF-A0A950D4E6-F1
#
_entry.id   AF-A0A950D4E6-F1
#
_cell.length_a   1.000
_cell.length_b   1.000
_cell.length_c   1.000
_cell.angle_alpha   90.00
_cell.angle_beta   90.00
_cell.angle_gamma   90.00
#
_symmetry.space_group_name_H-M   'P 1'
#
loop_
_entity.id
_entity.type
_entity.pdbx_description
1 polymer ?
#
loop_
_entity_poly.entity_id
_entity_poly.type
_entity_poly.pdbx_seq_one_letter_code
_entity_poly.pdbx_strand_id
1 'polypeptide(L)'
;GCGLTNVVARATATADELDAHELRSGARHLVRKLRKHRPRWVAFLGVTAYRTAFSLPGVPPGPREELLAGCGVWVLPNPSGLNAHYQPAALAQLFGDLRLWAIAQHARR
;
A
#
# COMPACT_ATOMS: atom_id res chain seq x y z
N GLY A 1 -12.97 -11.00 3.94
CA GLY A 1 -11.66 -11.58 4.31
C GLY A 1 -10.54 -10.62 3.92
N CYS A 2 -9.35 -10.80 4.48
CA CYS A 2 -8.15 -10.01 4.21
C CYS A 2 -7.04 -10.91 3.65
N GLY A 3 -6.15 -10.36 2.82
CA GLY A 3 -4.98 -11.06 2.29
C GLY A 3 -3.73 -10.19 2.43
N LEU A 4 -2.55 -10.82 2.41
CA LEU A 4 -1.26 -10.15 2.55
C LEU A 4 -0.35 -10.50 1.37
N THR A 5 0.38 -9.53 0.84
CA THR A 5 1.42 -9.73 -0.19
C THR A 5 2.47 -8.64 -0.08
N ASN A 6 3.68 -8.94 -0.55
CA ASN A 6 4.74 -7.96 -0.72
C ASN A 6 4.80 -7.44 -2.16
N VAL A 7 5.27 -6.20 -2.33
CA VAL A 7 5.58 -5.60 -3.64
C VAL A 7 6.82 -6.26 -4.23
N VAL A 8 7.87 -6.42 -3.42
CA VAL A 8 9.12 -7.10 -3.80
C VAL A 8 9.25 -8.39 -2.98
N ALA A 9 9.69 -9.48 -3.64
CA ALA A 9 9.79 -10.80 -3.01
C ALA A 9 11.10 -11.02 -2.25
N ARG A 10 12.15 -10.26 -2.58
CA ARG A 10 13.44 -10.31 -1.90
C ARG A 10 13.29 -9.84 -0.46
N ALA A 11 13.79 -10.62 0.48
CA ALA A 11 13.91 -10.19 1.86
C ALA A 11 15.03 -9.15 1.98
N THR A 12 14.72 -8.02 2.60
CA THR A 12 15.68 -6.97 2.95
C THR A 12 15.49 -6.61 4.42
N ALA A 13 16.55 -6.15 5.09
CA ALA A 13 16.42 -5.73 6.49
C ALA A 13 15.59 -4.44 6.57
N THR A 14 15.65 -3.60 5.54
CA THR A 14 14.86 -2.37 5.40
C THR A 14 14.29 -2.19 4.00
N ALA A 15 13.23 -1.39 3.88
CA ALA A 15 12.65 -1.07 2.57
C ALA A 15 13.57 -0.20 1.71
N ASP A 16 14.53 0.50 2.32
CA ASP A 16 15.46 1.41 1.65
C ASP A 16 16.61 0.68 0.94
N GLU A 17 16.79 -0.62 1.21
CA GLU A 17 17.71 -1.52 0.49
C GLU A 17 17.14 -2.01 -0.85
N LEU A 18 15.88 -1.70 -1.15
CA LEU A 18 15.26 -2.03 -2.42
C LEU A 18 15.54 -0.89 -3.39
N ASP A 19 16.16 -1.22 -4.53
CA ASP A 19 16.38 -0.21 -5.54
C ASP A 19 15.07 0.15 -6.28
N ALA A 20 15.09 1.30 -6.96
CA ALA A 20 13.90 1.79 -7.65
C ALA A 20 13.45 0.87 -8.81
N HIS A 21 14.38 0.13 -9.43
CA HIS A 21 14.06 -0.82 -10.48
C HIS A 21 13.35 -2.07 -9.92
N GLU A 22 13.79 -2.59 -8.78
CA GLU A 22 13.15 -3.67 -8.03
C GLU A 22 11.73 -3.30 -7.64
N LEU A 23 11.53 -2.09 -7.08
CA LEU A 23 10.20 -1.60 -6.70
C LEU A 23 9.26 -1.48 -7.91
N ARG A 24 9.73 -0.91 -9.03
CA ARG A 24 8.95 -0.82 -10.27
C ARG A 24 8.63 -2.20 -10.85
N SER A 25 9.59 -3.12 -10.81
CA SER A 25 9.37 -4.51 -11.24
C SER A 25 8.37 -5.23 -10.33
N GLY A 26 8.49 -5.05 -9.02
CA GLY A 26 7.57 -5.54 -8.02
C GLY A 26 6.14 -5.03 -8.22
N ALA A 27 5.95 -3.74 -8.50
CA ALA A 27 4.64 -3.18 -8.84
C ALA A 27 4.00 -3.87 -10.05
N ARG A 28 4.76 -4.18 -11.10
CA ARG A 28 4.24 -4.94 -12.26
C ARG A 28 3.77 -6.34 -11.86
N HIS A 29 4.49 -7.02 -10.96
CA HIS A 29 4.08 -8.32 -10.42
C HIS A 29 2.81 -8.20 -9.56
N LEU A 30 2.75 -7.18 -8.70
CA LEU A 30 1.60 -6.91 -7.86
C LEU A 30 0.35 -6.65 -8.71
N VAL A 31 0.43 -5.84 -9.76
CA VAL A 31 -0.67 -5.59 -10.69
C VAL A 31 -1.22 -6.89 -11.27
N ARG A 32 -0.37 -7.86 -11.61
CA ARG A 32 -0.83 -9.19 -12.09
C ARG A 32 -1.57 -9.96 -11.00
N LYS A 33 -1.07 -9.93 -9.75
CA LYS A 33 -1.78 -10.54 -8.60
C LYS A 33 -3.14 -9.89 -8.37
N LEU A 34 -3.22 -8.56 -8.41
CA LEU A 34 -4.47 -7.82 -8.24
C LEU A 34 -5.49 -8.17 -9.34
N ARG A 35 -5.06 -8.25 -10.61
CA ARG A 35 -5.94 -8.69 -11.71
C ARG A 35 -6.45 -10.13 -11.54
N LYS A 36 -5.60 -11.01 -11.01
CA LYS A 36 -5.94 -12.43 -10.77
C LYS A 36 -6.93 -12.59 -9.60
N HIS A 37 -6.64 -11.97 -8.46
CA HIS A 37 -7.41 -12.16 -7.23
C HIS A 37 -8.57 -11.18 -7.08
N ARG A 38 -8.59 -10.10 -7.87
CA ARG A 38 -9.63 -9.06 -7.89
C ARG A 38 -10.09 -8.62 -6.50
N PRO A 39 -9.17 -8.26 -5.58
CA PRO A 39 -9.60 -7.71 -4.31
C PRO A 39 -10.33 -6.40 -4.54
N ARG A 40 -11.25 -6.04 -3.62
CA ARG A 40 -11.96 -4.76 -3.71
C ARG A 40 -11.03 -3.57 -3.47
N TRP A 41 -10.10 -3.73 -2.53
CA TRP A 41 -9.19 -2.70 -2.08
C TRP A 41 -7.78 -3.28 -1.89
N VAL A 42 -6.77 -2.45 -2.10
CA VAL A 42 -5.37 -2.74 -1.76
C VAL A 42 -4.82 -1.59 -0.91
N ALA A 43 -4.20 -1.93 0.22
CA ALA A 43 -3.52 -0.99 1.08
C ALA A 43 -1.99 -1.17 0.94
N PHE A 44 -1.27 -0.09 0.64
CA PHE A 44 0.18 -0.07 0.57
C PHE A 44 0.75 0.45 1.89
N LEU A 45 1.67 -0.32 2.50
CA LEU A 45 2.30 0.03 3.77
C LEU A 45 3.72 0.55 3.51
N GLY A 46 3.85 1.85 3.26
CA GLY A 46 5.11 2.49 2.88
C GLY A 46 4.92 3.49 1.75
N VAL A 47 4.85 4.77 2.11
CA VAL A 47 4.61 5.88 1.18
C VAL A 47 5.73 5.99 0.14
N THR A 48 6.99 5.98 0.58
CA THR A 48 8.15 6.09 -0.32
C THR A 48 8.21 4.93 -1.30
N ALA A 49 8.08 3.69 -0.81
CA ALA A 49 8.06 2.50 -1.65
C ALA A 49 6.93 2.57 -2.70
N TYR A 50 5.73 3.00 -2.32
CA TYR A 50 4.62 3.22 -3.25
C TYR A 50 4.95 4.27 -4.31
N ARG A 51 5.41 5.46 -3.90
CA ARG A 51 5.78 6.55 -4.82
C ARG A 51 6.82 6.09 -5.84
N THR A 52 7.85 5.39 -5.39
CA THR A 52 8.92 4.87 -6.26
C THR A 52 8.41 3.75 -7.18
N ALA A 53 7.61 2.82 -6.66
CA ALA A 53 7.11 1.68 -7.43
C ALA A 53 6.17 2.09 -8.58
N PHE A 54 5.44 3.19 -8.41
CA PHE A 54 4.49 3.72 -9.41
C PHE A 54 4.95 5.00 -10.11
N SER A 55 6.17 5.49 -9.82
CA SER A 55 6.69 6.75 -10.35
C SER A 55 5.76 7.95 -10.09
N LEU A 56 5.18 8.03 -8.89
CA LEU A 56 4.24 9.07 -8.47
C LEU A 56 4.84 9.92 -7.35
N PRO A 57 5.79 10.84 -7.65
CA PRO A 57 6.34 11.73 -6.63
C PRO A 57 5.23 12.59 -6.03
N GLY A 58 5.29 12.82 -4.71
CA GLY A 58 4.37 13.74 -4.01
C GLY A 58 3.03 13.15 -3.55
N VAL A 59 2.68 11.89 -3.87
CA VAL A 59 1.42 11.29 -3.41
C VAL A 59 1.36 11.25 -1.87
N PRO A 60 0.39 11.93 -1.22
CA PRO A 60 0.25 11.87 0.22
C PRO A 60 -0.32 10.50 0.68
N PRO A 61 -0.14 10.12 1.95
CA PRO A 61 -0.87 9.00 2.54
C PRO A 61 -2.39 9.24 2.48
N GLY A 62 -3.17 8.15 2.43
CA GLY A 62 -4.63 8.18 2.41
C GLY A 62 -5.25 7.42 1.23
N PRO A 63 -6.59 7.53 1.06
CA PRO A 63 -7.29 6.97 -0.08
C PRO A 63 -6.85 7.63 -1.38
N ARG A 64 -6.93 6.86 -2.47
CA ARG A 64 -6.72 7.34 -3.84
C ARG A 64 -8.03 7.33 -4.59
N GLU A 65 -8.19 8.31 -5.47
CA GLU A 65 -9.29 8.34 -6.44
C GLU A 65 -9.03 7.35 -7.57
N GLU A 66 -7.76 7.14 -7.94
CA GLU A 66 -7.38 6.26 -9.01
C GLU A 66 -7.43 4.79 -8.60
N LEU A 67 -7.97 3.95 -9.49
CA LEU A 67 -7.98 2.49 -9.32
C LEU A 67 -6.68 1.89 -9.82
N LEU A 68 -6.13 0.93 -9.06
CA LEU A 68 -5.02 0.09 -9.49
C LEU A 68 -5.56 -1.28 -9.91
N ALA A 69 -5.51 -1.58 -11.20
CA ALA A 69 -6.02 -2.84 -11.73
C ALA A 69 -7.49 -3.13 -11.35
N GLY A 70 -8.32 -2.08 -11.32
CA GLY A 70 -9.73 -2.17 -10.90
C GLY A 70 -9.95 -2.26 -9.39
N CYS A 71 -8.87 -2.28 -8.59
CA CYS A 71 -8.92 -2.27 -7.13
C CYS A 71 -8.77 -0.83 -6.65
N GLY A 72 -9.56 -0.40 -5.66
CA GLY A 72 -9.29 0.90 -5.05
C GLY A 72 -8.04 0.86 -4.17
N VAL A 73 -7.37 2.01 -4.04
CA VAL A 73 -6.05 2.09 -3.42
C VAL A 73 -6.09 2.94 -2.16
N TRP A 74 -5.35 2.50 -1.14
CA TRP A 74 -5.04 3.30 0.04
C TRP A 74 -3.54 3.23 0.32
N VAL A 75 -2.91 4.36 0.65
CA VAL A 75 -1.49 4.42 0.98
C VAL A 75 -1.34 4.77 2.46
N LEU A 76 -0.60 3.95 3.20
CA LEU A 76 -0.32 4.13 4.61
C LEU A 76 1.19 4.29 4.84
N PRO A 77 1.60 4.92 5.95
CA PRO A 77 2.95 4.83 6.45
C PRO A 77 3.39 3.38 6.68
N ASN A 78 4.70 3.14 6.67
CA ASN A 78 5.25 1.82 6.97
C ASN A 78 5.11 1.55 8.49
N PRO A 79 4.50 0.42 8.92
CA PRO A 79 4.36 0.08 10.33
C PRO A 79 5.66 -0.43 10.99
N SER A 80 6.76 -0.56 10.24
CA SER A 80 8.07 -0.94 10.80
C SER A 80 8.45 -0.04 11.97
N GLY A 81 8.98 -0.62 13.05
CA GLY A 81 9.47 0.11 14.23
C GLY A 81 10.65 1.05 13.93
N LEU A 82 11.30 0.90 12.78
CA LEU A 82 12.32 1.84 12.29
C LEU A 82 11.72 3.16 11.80
N ASN A 83 10.40 3.20 11.53
CA ASN A 83 9.70 4.41 11.14
C ASN A 83 9.40 5.28 12.39
N ALA A 84 10.41 5.97 12.89
CA ALA A 84 10.31 6.81 14.10
C ALA A 84 9.27 7.95 14.00
N HIS A 85 8.83 8.29 12.78
CA HIS A 85 7.83 9.34 12.55
C HIS A 85 6.41 8.92 12.95
N TYR A 86 6.12 7.62 13.11
CA TYR A 86 4.79 7.13 13.44
C TYR A 86 4.80 6.28 14.70
N GLN A 87 4.20 6.81 15.76
CA GLN A 87 3.97 6.06 16.99
C GLN A 87 2.87 5.01 16.80
N PRO A 88 2.89 3.89 17.55
CA PRO A 88 1.90 2.82 17.41
C PRO A 88 0.44 3.29 17.50
N ALA A 89 0.15 4.27 18.36
CA ALA A 89 -1.18 4.85 18.49
C ALA A 89 -1.65 5.55 17.20
N ALA A 90 -0.76 6.30 16.54
CA ALA A 90 -1.07 6.96 15.27
C ALA A 90 -1.27 5.93 14.14
N LEU A 91 -0.48 4.87 14.11
CA LEU A 91 -0.69 3.76 13.17
C LEU A 91 -2.05 3.10 13.42
N ALA A 92 -2.41 2.80 14.68
CA ALA A 92 -3.70 2.21 15.01
C ALA A 92 -4.87 3.08 14.52
N GLN A 93 -4.78 4.41 14.66
CA GLN A 93 -5.76 5.35 14.12
C GLN A 93 -5.88 5.23 12.59
N LEU A 94 -4.75 5.29 11.87
CA LEU A 94 -4.75 5.21 10.40
C LEU A 94 -5.30 3.88 9.86
N PHE A 95 -5.02 2.76 10.53
CA PHE A 95 -5.61 1.46 10.19
C PHE A 95 -7.12 1.42 10.51
N GLY A 96 -7.54 2.11 11.58
CA GLY A 96 -8.96 2.35 11.90
C GLY A 96 -9.68 3.13 10.79
N ASP A 97 -9.08 4.23 10.32
CA ASP A 97 -9.62 5.05 9.23
C ASP A 97 -9.75 4.24 7.93
N LEU A 98 -8.73 3.45 7.58
CA LEU A 98 -8.78 2.50 6.46
C LEU A 98 -9.97 1.55 6.59
N ARG A 99 -10.19 0.97 7.78
CA ARG A 99 -11.30 0.04 8.03
C ARG A 99 -12.65 0.73 7.82
N LEU A 100 -12.85 1.90 8.44
CA LEU A 100 -14.09 2.66 8.33
C LEU A 100 -14.38 3.07 6.89
N TRP A 101 -13.37 3.56 6.18
CA TRP A 101 -13.52 3.91 4.78
C TRP A 101 -13.83 2.70 3.90
N ALA A 102 -13.13 1.58 4.07
CA ALA A 102 -13.36 0.40 3.25
C ALA A 102 -14.80 -0.13 3.43
N ILE A 103 -15.36 -0.02 4.64
CA ILE A 103 -16.77 -0.32 4.92
C ILE A 103 -17.70 0.69 4.22
N ALA A 104 -17.44 1.99 4.36
CA ALA A 104 -18.27 3.03 3.75
C ALA A 104 -18.31 2.93 2.22
N GLN A 105 -17.18 2.63 1.58
CA GLN A 105 -17.12 2.45 0.13
C GLN A 105 -17.78 1.15 -0.34
N HIS A 106 -17.83 0.12 0.52
CA HIS A 106 -18.57 -1.10 0.23
C HIS A 106 -20.08 -0.85 0.19
N ALA A 107 -20.59 -0.01 1.11
CA ALA A 107 -22.02 0.29 1.21
C ALA A 107 -22.55 1.20 0.10
N ARG A 108 -21.68 1.92 -0.62
CA ARG A 108 -22.04 2.83 -1.71
C ARG A 108 -22.18 2.17 -3.09
N ARG A 109 -22.02 0.84 -3.18
CA ARG A 109 -22.14 0.05 -4.41
C ARG A 109 -23.25 -0.97 -4.26
#